data_AF-A0A9W2Y9E3-F1
#
_entry.id   AF-A0A9W2Y9E3-F1
#
_cell.length_a   1.000
_cell.length_b   1.000
_cell.length_c   1.000
_cell.angle_alpha   90.00
_cell.angle_beta   90.00
_cell.angle_gamma   90.00
#
_symmetry.space_group_name_H-M   'P 1'
#
loop_
_entity.id
_entity.type
_entity.pdbx_description
1 polymer ?
#
loop_
_entity_poly.entity_id
_entity_poly.type
_entity_poly.pdbx_seq_one_letter_code
_entity_poly.pdbx_strand_id
1 'polypeptide(L)'
;MAKDGEKGQWKEFIWNPRTREFLGRTASSWGLILLFYLVFYIFLAGLFALTMYVMLQTLDDHKPTWQDRLATPGMVIRPKATETFEIVYATQDTESWDLYTQILDNFLSPYNDTTQALRNDHCTPDKYFLQEDSGEVKNNPKRSCQFNRTILEQCSGVSDRYYGYREGKPCIIIKLNRVIGMLPGNNGQAPYVTCGAKRYKVGKDEWVRPDRMSYMCRGTVVLRSYMCR
;
A
#
# COMPACT_ATOMS: atom_id res chain seq x y z
N MET A 1 -30.01 -18.85 52.63
CA MET A 1 -29.23 -20.08 52.88
C MET A 1 -29.07 -20.99 51.64
N ALA A 2 -29.43 -20.58 50.41
CA ALA A 2 -29.30 -21.42 49.20
C ALA A 2 -28.04 -21.15 48.35
N LYS A 3 -27.32 -20.05 48.60
CA LYS A 3 -26.18 -19.61 47.77
C LYS A 3 -24.90 -20.43 47.98
N ASP A 4 -24.77 -21.13 49.10
CA ASP A 4 -23.54 -21.85 49.44
C ASP A 4 -23.56 -23.31 48.95
N GLY A 5 -24.76 -23.89 48.76
CA GLY A 5 -24.93 -25.23 48.17
C GLY A 5 -24.62 -25.30 46.67
N GLU A 6 -25.01 -24.28 45.90
CA GLU A 6 -24.65 -24.19 44.47
C GLU A 6 -23.16 -23.94 44.26
N LYS A 7 -22.54 -23.11 45.10
CA LYS A 7 -21.09 -22.86 45.07
C LYS A 7 -20.27 -24.11 45.40
N GLY A 8 -20.78 -24.96 46.30
CA GLY A 8 -20.17 -26.26 46.62
C GLY A 8 -20.17 -27.20 45.42
N GLN A 9 -21.34 -27.36 44.76
CA GLN A 9 -21.50 -28.21 43.58
C GLN A 9 -20.67 -27.73 42.38
N TRP A 10 -20.61 -26.43 42.12
CA TRP A 10 -19.81 -25.88 41.03
C TRP A 10 -18.30 -26.03 41.28
N LYS A 11 -17.84 -25.86 42.53
CA LYS A 11 -16.44 -26.09 42.92
C LYS A 11 -16.08 -27.58 42.83
N GLU A 12 -16.97 -28.47 43.24
CA GLU A 12 -16.78 -29.92 43.18
C GLU A 12 -16.81 -30.47 41.74
N PHE A 13 -17.57 -29.82 40.84
CA PHE A 13 -17.54 -30.09 39.41
C PHE A 13 -16.21 -29.71 38.74
N ILE A 14 -15.59 -28.60 39.18
CA ILE A 14 -14.28 -28.16 38.66
C ILE A 14 -13.15 -29.03 39.24
N TRP A 15 -13.17 -29.27 40.54
CA TRP A 15 -12.12 -30.01 41.24
C TRP A 15 -12.70 -30.88 42.35
N ASN A 16 -12.53 -32.20 42.22
CA ASN A 16 -12.88 -33.14 43.27
C ASN A 16 -11.63 -33.53 44.08
N PRO A 17 -11.43 -32.98 45.29
CA PRO A 17 -10.24 -33.25 46.10
C PRO A 17 -10.17 -34.70 46.63
N ARG A 18 -11.29 -35.44 46.65
CA ARG A 18 -11.34 -36.83 47.14
C ARG A 18 -10.83 -37.83 46.10
N THR A 19 -11.19 -37.64 44.83
CA THR A 19 -10.78 -38.50 43.71
C THR A 19 -9.60 -37.93 42.91
N ARG A 20 -9.18 -36.69 43.20
CA ARG A 20 -8.15 -35.93 42.45
C ARG A 20 -8.48 -35.82 40.96
N GLU A 21 -9.75 -35.54 40.66
CA GLU A 21 -10.26 -35.36 39.31
C GLU A 21 -10.50 -33.88 39.02
N PHE A 22 -10.08 -33.43 37.84
CA PHE A 22 -10.34 -32.09 37.32
C PHE A 22 -11.33 -32.21 36.18
N LEU A 23 -12.46 -31.50 36.23
CA LEU A 23 -13.54 -31.56 35.23
C LEU A 23 -13.94 -33.01 34.84
N GLY A 24 -14.03 -33.90 35.83
CA GLY A 24 -14.45 -35.29 35.63
C GLY A 24 -13.41 -36.23 35.01
N ARG A 25 -12.12 -35.86 34.94
CA ARG A 25 -11.02 -36.76 34.54
C ARG A 25 -9.86 -36.70 35.52
N THR A 26 -9.17 -37.83 35.69
CA THR A 26 -7.95 -37.91 36.51
C THR A 26 -6.80 -37.14 35.86
N ALA A 27 -5.85 -36.64 36.66
CA ALA A 27 -4.67 -35.92 36.15
C ALA A 27 -3.83 -36.74 35.14
N SER A 28 -3.81 -38.07 35.29
CA SER A 28 -3.16 -38.97 34.32
C SER A 28 -3.85 -38.98 32.96
N SER A 29 -5.19 -39.01 32.94
CA SER A 29 -5.98 -38.91 31.69
C SER A 29 -5.76 -37.55 31.02
N TRP A 30 -5.79 -36.45 31.77
CA TRP A 30 -5.48 -35.12 31.27
C TRP A 30 -4.09 -35.02 30.65
N GLY A 31 -3.06 -35.58 31.31
CA GLY A 31 -1.70 -35.64 30.77
C GLY A 31 -1.63 -36.38 29.43
N LEU A 32 -2.30 -37.55 29.32
CA LEU A 32 -2.36 -38.32 28.09
C LEU A 32 -3.09 -37.58 26.95
N ILE A 33 -4.20 -36.90 27.26
CA ILE A 33 -4.95 -36.11 26.28
C ILE A 33 -4.12 -34.93 25.80
N LEU A 34 -3.48 -34.20 26.70
CA LEU A 34 -2.63 -33.06 26.36
C LEU A 34 -1.42 -33.50 25.54
N LEU A 35 -0.77 -34.61 25.90
CA LEU A 35 0.33 -35.19 25.14
C LEU A 35 -0.13 -35.60 23.72
N PHE A 36 -1.29 -36.25 23.61
CA PHE A 36 -1.88 -36.62 22.33
C PHE A 36 -2.12 -35.39 21.45
N TYR A 37 -2.78 -34.35 21.98
CA TYR A 37 -3.03 -33.12 21.21
C TYR A 37 -1.73 -32.38 20.87
N LEU A 38 -0.73 -32.38 21.77
CA LEU A 38 0.57 -31.78 21.50
C LEU A 38 1.25 -32.46 20.30
N VAL A 39 1.35 -33.78 20.30
CA VAL A 39 1.96 -34.54 19.19
C VAL A 39 1.14 -34.39 17.92
N PHE A 40 -0.19 -34.49 18.02
CA PHE A 40 -1.10 -34.36 16.89
C PHE A 40 -0.98 -32.98 16.22
N TYR A 41 -0.98 -31.89 16.99
CA TYR A 41 -0.85 -30.54 16.44
C TYR A 41 0.56 -30.25 15.92
N ILE A 42 1.62 -30.82 16.52
CA ILE A 42 2.98 -30.72 15.95
C ILE A 42 3.02 -31.39 14.57
N PHE A 43 2.44 -32.58 14.44
CA PHE A 43 2.38 -33.27 13.16
C PHE A 43 1.55 -32.51 12.12
N LEU A 44 0.38 -32.00 12.51
CA LEU A 44 -0.48 -31.20 11.64
C LEU A 44 0.20 -29.89 11.20
N ALA A 45 0.85 -29.20 12.13
CA ALA A 45 1.64 -28.00 11.82
C ALA A 45 2.82 -28.31 10.89
N GLY A 46 3.48 -29.46 11.08
CA GLY A 46 4.54 -29.94 10.19
C GLY A 46 4.04 -30.20 8.78
N LEU A 47 2.89 -30.87 8.61
CA LEU A 47 2.27 -31.07 7.31
C LEU A 47 1.89 -29.74 6.64
N PHE A 48 1.29 -28.81 7.40
CA PHE A 48 0.95 -27.48 6.88
C PHE A 48 2.19 -26.67 6.48
N ALA A 49 3.25 -26.70 7.27
CA ALA A 49 4.51 -26.04 6.95
C ALA A 49 5.16 -26.66 5.70
N LEU A 50 5.11 -27.98 5.54
CA LEU A 50 5.62 -28.68 4.37
C LEU A 50 4.84 -28.29 3.10
N THR A 51 3.51 -28.25 3.15
CA THR A 51 2.71 -27.84 1.98
C THR A 51 2.93 -26.37 1.62
N MET A 52 3.05 -25.49 2.61
CA MET A 52 3.44 -24.09 2.39
C MET A 52 4.85 -23.96 1.80
N TYR A 53 5.81 -24.75 2.28
CA TYR A 53 7.17 -24.75 1.75
C TYR A 53 7.21 -25.18 0.28
N VAL A 54 6.54 -26.28 -0.07
CA VAL A 54 6.45 -26.76 -1.47
C VAL A 54 5.80 -25.71 -2.36
N MET A 55 4.72 -25.06 -1.91
CA MET A 55 4.09 -23.96 -2.65
C MET A 55 5.07 -22.81 -2.90
N LEU A 56 5.85 -22.39 -1.90
CA LEU A 56 6.83 -21.31 -2.05
C LEU A 56 7.93 -21.65 -3.07
N GLN A 57 8.33 -22.92 -3.20
CA GLN A 57 9.30 -23.34 -4.22
C GLN A 57 8.77 -23.19 -5.66
N THR A 58 7.45 -23.07 -5.86
CA THR A 58 6.85 -22.86 -7.18
C THR A 58 6.70 -21.39 -7.57
N LEU A 59 7.03 -20.47 -6.67
CA LEU A 59 6.90 -19.03 -6.89
C LEU A 59 8.23 -18.42 -7.36
N ASP A 60 8.15 -17.39 -8.20
CA ASP A 60 9.30 -16.58 -8.61
C ASP A 60 9.39 -15.34 -7.72
N ASP A 61 10.55 -15.09 -7.11
CA ASP A 61 10.81 -13.95 -6.23
C ASP A 61 10.69 -12.58 -6.92
N HIS A 62 10.71 -12.52 -8.26
CA HIS A 62 10.77 -11.26 -9.00
C HIS A 62 9.51 -10.95 -9.80
N LYS A 63 8.64 -11.94 -10.05
CA LYS A 63 7.39 -11.75 -10.79
C LYS A 63 6.25 -12.52 -10.13
N PRO A 64 5.08 -11.88 -9.92
CA PRO A 64 3.91 -12.60 -9.45
C PRO A 64 3.39 -13.53 -10.53
N THR A 65 2.89 -14.71 -10.12
CA THR A 65 2.36 -15.74 -11.03
C THR A 65 1.12 -15.25 -11.80
N TRP A 66 0.24 -14.49 -11.15
CA TRP A 66 -1.01 -14.01 -11.72
C TRP A 66 -1.14 -12.50 -11.55
N GLN A 67 -1.49 -11.78 -12.62
CA GLN A 67 -1.60 -10.31 -12.64
C GLN A 67 -2.96 -9.79 -13.16
N ASP A 68 -3.95 -10.66 -13.36
CA ASP A 68 -5.22 -10.31 -14.02
C ASP A 68 -6.00 -9.23 -13.26
N ARG A 69 -5.82 -9.15 -11.93
CA ARG A 69 -6.44 -8.13 -11.07
C ARG A 69 -5.73 -6.76 -11.11
N LEU A 70 -4.63 -6.65 -11.84
CA LEU A 70 -3.78 -5.45 -11.94
C LEU A 70 -3.75 -4.86 -13.36
N ALA A 71 -4.65 -5.30 -14.24
CA ALA A 71 -4.70 -4.86 -15.65
C ALA A 71 -4.83 -3.32 -15.80
N THR A 72 -5.56 -2.67 -14.89
CA THR A 72 -5.68 -1.21 -14.84
C THR A 72 -4.94 -0.68 -13.61
N PRO A 73 -3.86 0.11 -13.78
CA PRO A 73 -3.12 0.64 -12.64
C PRO A 73 -3.97 1.68 -11.89
N GLY A 74 -3.96 1.59 -10.57
CA GLY A 74 -4.56 2.62 -9.72
C GLY A 74 -3.77 3.94 -9.78
N MET A 75 -4.45 5.05 -9.48
CA MET A 75 -3.84 6.36 -9.31
C MET A 75 -4.07 6.84 -7.89
N VAL A 76 -3.04 7.43 -7.29
CA VAL A 76 -3.10 8.00 -5.95
C VAL A 76 -2.60 9.43 -5.97
N ILE A 77 -3.23 10.31 -5.20
CA ILE A 77 -2.82 11.70 -5.07
C ILE A 77 -2.01 11.90 -3.79
N ARG A 78 -1.12 12.90 -3.80
CA ARG A 78 -0.35 13.39 -2.66
C ARG A 78 -0.50 14.91 -2.57
N PRO A 79 -0.60 15.49 -1.37
CA PRO A 79 -0.46 14.85 -0.05
C PRO A 79 -1.74 14.13 0.44
N LYS A 80 -1.57 13.10 1.28
CA LYS A 80 -2.67 12.40 1.98
C LYS A 80 -2.48 12.62 3.49
N ALA A 81 -3.23 13.56 4.07
CA ALA A 81 -3.18 13.87 5.50
C ALA A 81 -4.15 13.01 6.34
N THR A 82 -5.33 12.71 5.79
CA THR A 82 -6.39 11.93 6.45
C THR A 82 -6.69 10.67 5.65
N GLU A 83 -7.52 9.76 6.17
CA GLU A 83 -8.01 8.60 5.40
C GLU A 83 -8.81 8.98 4.14
N THR A 84 -9.34 10.20 4.09
CA THR A 84 -10.00 10.77 2.93
C THR A 84 -9.04 11.56 2.04
N PHE A 85 -9.35 11.65 0.75
CA PHE A 85 -8.62 12.48 -0.23
C PHE A 85 -9.06 13.96 -0.21
N GLU A 86 -9.47 14.45 0.95
CA GLU A 86 -9.91 15.84 1.13
C GLU A 86 -8.73 16.67 1.63
N ILE A 87 -8.46 17.78 0.93
CA ILE A 87 -7.46 18.77 1.33
C ILE A 87 -8.25 20.00 1.77
N VAL A 88 -8.29 20.23 3.08
CA VAL A 88 -8.95 21.37 3.69
C VAL A 88 -7.91 22.12 4.50
N TYR A 89 -7.74 23.40 4.19
CA TYR A 89 -6.82 24.30 4.88
C TYR A 89 -7.29 25.74 4.71
N ALA A 90 -6.79 26.62 5.57
CA ALA A 90 -7.01 28.07 5.45
C ALA A 90 -5.69 28.73 5.03
N THR A 91 -5.73 29.62 4.04
CA THR A 91 -4.53 30.32 3.57
C THR A 91 -3.94 31.26 4.63
N GLN A 92 -4.77 31.73 5.55
CA GLN A 92 -4.38 32.61 6.66
C GLN A 92 -3.67 31.86 7.79
N ASP A 93 -3.97 30.57 7.96
CA ASP A 93 -3.46 29.76 9.05
C ASP A 93 -2.33 28.85 8.53
N THR A 94 -1.10 29.19 8.87
CA THR A 94 0.10 28.46 8.44
C THR A 94 0.14 27.04 8.99
N GLU A 95 -0.37 26.80 10.19
CA GLU A 95 -0.36 25.47 10.81
C GLU A 95 -1.29 24.51 10.06
N SER A 96 -2.41 25.03 9.52
CA SER A 96 -3.39 24.23 8.79
C SER A 96 -2.83 23.54 7.54
N TRP A 97 -1.85 24.14 6.87
CA TRP A 97 -1.25 23.57 5.66
C TRP A 97 0.18 23.04 5.83
N ASP A 98 0.85 23.32 6.94
CA ASP A 98 2.20 22.82 7.21
C ASP A 98 2.27 21.29 7.24
N LEU A 99 1.21 20.62 7.68
CA LEU A 99 1.11 19.16 7.59
C LEU A 99 1.23 18.67 6.13
N TYR A 100 0.60 19.36 5.19
CA TYR A 100 0.63 18.96 3.78
C TYR A 100 2.01 19.19 3.14
N THR A 101 2.67 20.30 3.47
CA THR A 101 4.02 20.62 2.96
C THR A 101 5.05 19.61 3.49
N GLN A 102 4.97 19.24 4.76
CA GLN A 102 5.83 18.21 5.35
C GLN A 102 5.61 16.83 4.69
N ILE A 103 4.36 16.45 4.40
CA ILE A 103 4.07 15.19 3.69
C ILE A 103 4.66 15.22 2.28
N LEU A 104 4.58 16.35 1.57
CA LEU A 104 5.17 16.51 0.23
C LEU A 104 6.69 16.46 0.27
N ASP A 105 7.34 17.12 1.22
CA ASP A 105 8.79 17.11 1.34
C ASP A 105 9.33 15.70 1.68
N ASN A 106 8.70 15.02 2.64
CA ASN A 106 9.02 13.63 2.96
C ASN A 106 8.83 12.72 1.75
N PHE A 107 7.76 12.92 0.98
CA PHE A 107 7.49 12.16 -0.25
C PHE A 107 8.54 12.43 -1.35
N LEU A 108 9.02 13.66 -1.47
CA LEU A 108 9.99 14.08 -2.49
C LEU A 108 11.45 13.83 -2.08
N SER A 109 11.74 13.56 -0.81
CA SER A 109 13.10 13.29 -0.31
C SER A 109 13.89 12.25 -1.12
N PRO A 110 13.31 11.13 -1.62
CA PRO A 110 14.06 10.15 -2.41
C PRO A 110 14.33 10.60 -3.85
N TYR A 111 13.69 11.68 -4.31
CA TYR A 111 13.82 12.23 -5.66
C TYR A 111 14.85 13.38 -5.74
N ASN A 112 15.61 13.62 -4.67
CA ASN A 112 16.73 14.55 -4.71
C ASN A 112 17.79 14.07 -5.71
N ASP A 113 18.36 15.01 -6.48
CA ASP A 113 19.25 14.73 -7.60
C ASP A 113 20.45 13.84 -7.19
N THR A 114 21.01 14.05 -6.00
CA THR A 114 22.12 13.23 -5.47
C THR A 114 21.73 11.77 -5.25
N THR A 115 20.53 11.53 -4.73
CA THR A 115 20.01 10.17 -4.48
C THR A 115 19.61 9.49 -5.79
N GLN A 116 19.03 10.24 -6.72
CA GLN A 116 18.68 9.76 -8.05
C GLN A 116 19.93 9.38 -8.85
N ALA A 117 20.97 10.21 -8.84
CA ALA A 117 22.23 9.93 -9.53
C ALA A 117 22.95 8.68 -8.99
N LEU A 118 22.84 8.39 -7.69
CA LEU A 118 23.45 7.21 -7.08
C LEU A 118 22.71 5.90 -7.41
N ARG A 119 21.37 5.94 -7.45
CA ARG A 119 20.51 4.74 -7.47
C ARG A 119 19.91 4.42 -8.83
N ASN A 120 19.81 5.41 -9.71
CA ASN A 120 19.05 5.35 -10.96
C ASN A 120 19.90 5.82 -12.14
N ASP A 121 19.51 5.40 -13.34
CA ASP A 121 20.23 5.73 -14.58
C ASP A 121 19.49 6.81 -15.38
N HIS A 122 20.24 7.51 -16.23
CA HIS A 122 19.68 8.47 -17.18
C HIS A 122 19.01 7.71 -18.33
N CYS A 123 17.69 7.84 -18.43
CA CYS A 123 16.92 7.24 -19.51
C CYS A 123 16.64 8.22 -20.65
N THR A 124 16.56 7.70 -21.87
CA THR A 124 16.06 8.46 -23.01
C THR A 124 14.55 8.71 -22.85
N PRO A 125 14.08 9.96 -22.98
CA PRO A 125 12.66 10.27 -22.96
C PRO A 125 11.88 9.48 -24.03
N ASP A 126 10.61 9.18 -23.72
CA ASP A 126 9.61 8.62 -24.64
C ASP A 126 9.98 7.26 -25.27
N LYS A 127 10.87 6.52 -24.60
CA LYS A 127 11.18 5.12 -24.90
C LYS A 127 11.02 4.27 -23.64
N TYR A 128 10.58 3.03 -23.82
CA TYR A 128 10.51 2.07 -22.73
C TYR A 128 11.92 1.67 -22.28
N PHE A 129 12.15 1.71 -20.97
CA PHE A 129 13.39 1.27 -20.37
C PHE A 129 13.32 -0.23 -20.06
N LEU A 130 13.54 -1.05 -21.09
CA LEU A 130 13.54 -2.50 -20.98
C LEU A 130 14.90 -2.99 -20.52
N GLN A 131 14.92 -3.68 -19.37
CA GLN A 131 16.10 -4.36 -18.86
C GLN A 131 15.86 -5.87 -19.00
N GLU A 132 16.36 -6.41 -20.10
CA GLU A 132 16.31 -7.84 -20.38
C GLU A 132 17.28 -8.59 -19.46
N ASP A 133 16.84 -9.75 -18.99
CA ASP A 133 17.70 -10.67 -18.27
C ASP A 133 18.57 -11.41 -19.30
N SER A 134 19.89 -11.41 -19.10
CA SER A 134 20.82 -12.04 -20.04
C SER A 134 20.81 -13.56 -19.84
N GLY A 135 19.83 -14.24 -20.43
CA GLY A 135 19.70 -15.70 -20.39
C GLY A 135 19.54 -16.21 -18.95
N GLU A 136 20.56 -16.91 -18.44
CA GLU A 136 20.57 -17.50 -17.09
C GLU A 136 20.90 -16.49 -15.98
N VAL A 137 21.45 -15.31 -16.31
CA VAL A 137 21.81 -14.28 -15.33
C VAL A 137 20.72 -13.23 -15.23
N LYS A 138 19.95 -13.28 -14.14
CA LYS A 138 18.98 -12.22 -13.80
C LYS A 138 19.73 -10.93 -13.49
N ASN A 139 19.39 -9.83 -14.19
CA ASN A 139 20.02 -8.53 -13.96
C ASN A 139 19.47 -7.89 -12.69
N ASN A 140 20.01 -8.29 -11.54
CA ASN A 140 19.54 -7.87 -10.23
C ASN A 140 20.66 -7.16 -9.45
N PRO A 141 20.44 -5.92 -8.97
CA PRO A 141 19.20 -5.14 -9.02
C PRO A 141 19.02 -4.37 -10.36
N LYS A 142 17.84 -4.53 -10.99
CA LYS A 142 17.41 -3.63 -12.08
C LYS A 142 17.38 -2.18 -11.57
N ARG A 143 17.97 -1.25 -12.32
CA ARG A 143 17.97 0.20 -12.00
C ARG A 143 16.72 0.87 -12.57
N SER A 144 16.35 2.04 -12.04
CA SER A 144 15.19 2.80 -12.53
C SER A 144 15.66 3.99 -13.35
N CYS A 145 14.75 4.58 -14.13
CA CYS A 145 14.97 5.89 -14.71
C CYS A 145 14.95 6.98 -13.64
N GLN A 146 15.93 7.87 -13.71
CA GLN A 146 15.99 9.06 -12.86
C GLN A 146 14.76 9.95 -13.06
N PHE A 147 14.22 10.42 -11.94
CA PHE A 147 13.19 11.46 -11.91
C PHE A 147 13.67 12.59 -11.01
N ASN A 148 14.03 13.72 -11.64
CA ASN A 148 14.52 14.89 -10.91
C ASN A 148 13.34 15.76 -10.48
N ARG A 149 13.43 16.31 -9.26
CA ARG A 149 12.39 17.21 -8.71
C ARG A 149 12.16 18.45 -9.58
N THR A 150 13.17 18.90 -10.31
CA THR A 150 13.09 20.05 -11.21
C THR A 150 12.02 19.91 -12.30
N ILE A 151 11.65 18.67 -12.67
CA ILE A 151 10.57 18.39 -13.63
C ILE A 151 9.20 18.86 -13.10
N LEU A 152 9.03 18.94 -11.78
CA LEU A 152 7.80 19.44 -11.15
C LEU A 152 7.72 20.97 -11.10
N GLU A 153 8.73 21.68 -11.61
CA GLU A 153 8.79 23.13 -11.67
C GLU A 153 8.48 23.78 -10.31
N GLN A 154 7.45 24.63 -10.24
CA GLN A 154 7.04 25.35 -9.03
C GLN A 154 6.59 24.41 -7.89
N CYS A 155 6.16 23.19 -8.23
CA CYS A 155 5.73 22.17 -7.27
C CYS A 155 6.89 21.27 -6.79
N SER A 156 8.13 21.60 -7.13
CA SER A 156 9.31 20.81 -6.78
C SER A 156 9.72 20.93 -5.31
N GLY A 157 9.31 21.98 -4.60
CA GLY A 157 9.80 22.30 -3.26
C GLY A 157 11.13 23.08 -3.26
N VAL A 158 11.74 23.31 -4.43
CA VAL A 158 13.05 23.98 -4.56
C VAL A 158 12.87 25.49 -4.70
N SER A 159 11.99 25.93 -5.61
CA SER A 159 11.66 27.35 -5.80
C SER A 159 10.66 27.85 -4.77
N ASP A 160 9.65 27.03 -4.45
CA ASP A 160 8.65 27.30 -3.43
C ASP A 160 8.59 26.13 -2.44
N ARG A 161 8.95 26.39 -1.18
CA ARG A 161 8.91 25.39 -0.10
C ARG A 161 7.49 25.09 0.37
N TYR A 162 6.52 25.93 0.01
CA TYR A 162 5.14 25.83 0.44
C TYR A 162 4.22 25.24 -0.62
N TYR A 163 4.76 24.78 -1.76
CA TYR A 163 4.01 24.07 -2.80
C TYR A 163 2.69 24.77 -3.20
N GLY A 164 2.69 26.10 -3.27
CA GLY A 164 1.55 26.95 -3.64
C GLY A 164 0.45 27.09 -2.59
N TYR A 165 0.58 26.46 -1.40
CA TYR A 165 -0.43 26.54 -0.34
C TYR A 165 -0.62 27.97 0.18
N ARG A 166 0.45 28.75 0.30
CA ARG A 166 0.40 30.15 0.74
C ARG A 166 -0.41 31.05 -0.19
N GLU A 167 -0.38 30.78 -1.50
CA GLU A 167 -1.09 31.56 -2.52
C GLU A 167 -2.53 31.07 -2.78
N GLY A 168 -2.98 30.04 -2.06
CA GLY A 168 -4.27 29.40 -2.32
C GLY A 168 -4.32 28.57 -3.61
N LYS A 169 -3.16 28.22 -4.17
CA LYS A 169 -2.99 27.41 -5.38
C LYS A 169 -2.15 26.16 -5.06
N PRO A 170 -2.68 25.21 -4.29
CA PRO A 170 -1.90 24.10 -3.77
C PRO A 170 -1.50 23.13 -4.90
N CYS A 171 -0.27 22.66 -4.86
CA CYS A 171 0.23 21.61 -5.74
C CYS A 171 -0.23 20.23 -5.27
N ILE A 172 -0.81 19.46 -6.20
CA ILE A 172 -1.21 18.07 -5.96
C ILE A 172 -0.36 17.19 -6.87
N ILE A 173 0.39 16.27 -6.27
CA ILE A 173 1.22 15.32 -7.02
C ILE A 173 0.42 14.05 -7.25
N ILE A 174 0.32 13.63 -8.51
CA ILE A 174 -0.40 12.41 -8.87
C ILE A 174 0.63 11.31 -9.12
N LYS A 175 0.41 10.16 -8.48
CA LYS A 175 1.27 8.98 -8.55
C LYS A 175 0.52 7.80 -9.15
N LEU A 176 1.12 7.16 -10.14
CA LEU A 176 0.63 5.90 -10.69
C LEU A 176 1.11 4.73 -9.84
N ASN A 177 0.26 3.72 -9.64
CA ASN A 177 0.65 2.46 -9.03
C ASN A 177 1.49 1.66 -10.02
N ARG A 178 2.65 1.19 -9.56
CA ARG A 178 3.58 0.40 -10.36
C ARG A 178 3.07 -1.03 -10.54
N VAL A 179 3.05 -1.51 -11.79
CA VAL A 179 2.74 -2.90 -12.15
C VAL A 179 3.92 -3.47 -12.95
N ILE A 180 4.29 -4.72 -12.67
CA ILE A 180 5.45 -5.39 -13.30
C ILE A 180 5.10 -5.74 -14.76
N GLY A 181 6.02 -5.52 -15.71
CA GLY A 181 5.77 -5.77 -17.14
C GLY A 181 4.73 -4.88 -17.81
N MET A 182 4.15 -3.89 -17.12
CA MET A 182 3.17 -2.97 -17.71
C MET A 182 3.87 -1.91 -18.58
N LEU A 183 3.41 -1.79 -19.82
CA LEU A 183 3.81 -0.73 -20.75
C LEU A 183 2.68 0.30 -20.83
N PRO A 184 2.80 1.45 -20.13
CA PRO A 184 1.78 2.48 -20.19
C PRO A 184 1.81 3.18 -21.55
N GLY A 185 0.62 3.43 -22.13
CA GLY A 185 0.46 4.17 -23.38
C GLY A 185 -0.11 3.34 -24.54
N ASN A 186 -0.68 4.02 -25.53
CA ASN A 186 -1.08 3.42 -26.80
C ASN A 186 -0.02 3.74 -27.85
N ASN A 187 0.58 2.74 -28.50
CA ASN A 187 1.59 2.90 -29.56
C ASN A 187 2.81 3.78 -29.16
N GLY A 188 3.28 3.68 -27.92
CA GLY A 188 4.47 4.40 -27.45
C GLY A 188 4.24 5.87 -27.06
N GLN A 189 3.00 6.37 -27.10
CA GLN A 189 2.68 7.69 -26.55
C GLN A 189 2.62 7.65 -25.03
N ALA A 190 3.36 8.56 -24.40
CA ALA A 190 3.29 8.75 -22.96
C ALA A 190 1.88 9.20 -22.56
N PRO A 191 1.30 8.59 -21.53
CA PRO A 191 -0.03 8.96 -21.08
C PRO A 191 -0.05 10.35 -20.41
N TYR A 192 -1.15 11.09 -20.51
CA TYR A 192 -1.28 12.42 -19.90
C TYR A 192 -2.48 12.52 -18.94
N VAL A 193 -2.40 13.50 -18.04
CA VAL A 193 -3.41 13.76 -16.99
C VAL A 193 -4.10 15.08 -17.25
N THR A 194 -5.42 15.08 -17.11
CA THR A 194 -6.26 16.27 -17.14
C THR A 194 -7.10 16.33 -15.87
N CYS A 195 -6.88 17.37 -15.07
CA CYS A 195 -7.68 17.63 -13.88
C CYS A 195 -8.74 18.69 -14.18
N GLY A 196 -9.98 18.41 -13.83
CA GLY A 196 -11.09 19.35 -13.99
C GLY A 196 -12.05 19.29 -12.81
N ALA A 197 -12.87 20.31 -12.62
CA ALA A 197 -13.91 20.29 -11.60
C ALA A 197 -14.89 19.14 -11.87
N LYS A 198 -15.15 18.31 -10.86
CA LYS A 198 -16.14 17.24 -10.91
C LYS A 198 -17.53 17.89 -11.03
N ARG A 199 -18.27 17.48 -12.05
CA ARG A 199 -19.69 17.83 -12.22
C ARG A 199 -20.52 16.57 -12.05
N TYR A 200 -21.66 16.68 -11.38
CA TYR A 200 -22.60 15.57 -11.28
C TYR A 200 -23.82 15.84 -12.15
N LYS A 201 -24.27 14.80 -12.82
CA LYS A 201 -25.47 14.83 -13.63
C LYS A 201 -26.66 14.60 -12.69
N VAL A 202 -27.49 15.62 -12.51
CA VAL A 202 -28.69 15.56 -11.65
C VAL A 202 -29.94 15.29 -12.49
N GLY A 203 -29.92 15.64 -13.78
CA GLY A 203 -31.00 15.37 -14.75
C GLY A 203 -30.47 15.00 -16.14
N LYS A 204 -31.36 14.85 -17.14
CA LYS A 204 -30.99 14.45 -18.50
C LYS A 204 -30.00 15.44 -19.16
N ASP A 205 -30.13 16.72 -18.83
CA ASP A 205 -29.29 17.83 -19.35
C ASP A 205 -28.78 18.79 -18.24
N GLU A 206 -28.99 18.48 -16.96
CA GLU A 206 -28.65 19.37 -15.84
C GLU A 206 -27.43 18.87 -15.05
N TRP A 207 -26.44 19.77 -14.90
CA TRP A 207 -25.19 19.51 -14.19
C TRP A 207 -25.03 20.45 -13.01
N VAL A 208 -24.98 19.88 -11.81
CA VAL A 208 -24.81 20.65 -10.57
C VAL A 208 -23.33 20.62 -10.15
N ARG A 209 -22.85 21.77 -9.67
CA ARG A 209 -21.52 21.85 -9.04
C ARG A 209 -21.63 21.49 -7.56
N PRO A 210 -20.64 20.78 -7.01
CA PRO A 210 -20.55 20.58 -5.57
C PRO A 210 -20.57 21.85 -4.74
N ASP A 211 -21.11 21.75 -3.52
CA ASP A 211 -20.91 22.74 -2.45
C ASP A 211 -19.43 22.81 -2.02
N ARG A 212 -18.66 21.72 -2.20
CA ARG A 212 -17.20 21.67 -1.98
C ARG A 212 -16.45 21.43 -3.27
N MET A 213 -15.53 22.32 -3.64
CA MET A 213 -14.73 22.21 -4.86
C MET A 213 -14.06 20.83 -4.97
N SER A 214 -14.63 19.97 -5.81
CA SER A 214 -14.15 18.61 -6.04
C SER A 214 -13.50 18.56 -7.41
N TYR A 215 -12.27 18.07 -7.49
CA TYR A 215 -11.56 17.88 -8.74
C TYR A 215 -11.62 16.40 -9.13
N MET A 216 -11.94 16.13 -10.39
CA MET A 216 -11.77 14.83 -11.01
C MET A 216 -10.60 14.93 -11.97
N CYS A 217 -9.50 14.27 -11.63
CA CYS A 217 -8.41 14.03 -12.56
C CYS A 217 -8.75 12.80 -13.41
N ARG A 218 -8.90 13.02 -14.72
CA ARG A 218 -9.00 11.98 -15.73
C ARG A 218 -7.70 11.94 -16.50
N GLY A 219 -7.41 10.81 -17.12
CA GLY A 219 -6.17 10.62 -17.85
C GLY A 219 -5.32 9.54 -17.21
N THR A 220 -4.24 9.22 -17.90
CA THR A 220 -3.33 8.15 -17.54
C THR A 220 -2.05 8.86 -17.11
N VAL A 221 -1.56 8.62 -15.88
CA VAL A 221 -0.57 9.51 -15.25
C VAL A 221 0.86 9.09 -15.53
N VAL A 222 1.69 10.07 -15.89
CA VAL A 222 3.14 10.03 -15.82
C VAL A 222 3.58 10.43 -14.42
N LEU A 223 4.03 9.45 -13.62
CA LEU A 223 5.26 9.66 -12.88
C LEU A 223 6.37 9.10 -13.75
N ARG A 224 7.24 9.98 -14.22
CA ARG A 224 8.35 9.67 -15.14
C ARG A 224 9.51 8.99 -14.39
N SER A 225 9.22 8.00 -13.56
CA SER A 225 10.15 6.91 -13.28
C SER A 225 9.58 5.67 -13.94
N TYR A 226 9.80 5.54 -15.24
CA TYR A 226 9.56 4.28 -15.93
C TYR A 226 10.54 3.27 -15.32
N MET A 227 10.04 2.47 -14.39
CA MET A 227 10.67 1.20 -14.08
C MET A 227 9.79 0.15 -14.75
N CYS A 228 10.00 -0.04 -16.05
CA CYS A 228 9.56 -1.27 -16.71
C CYS A 228 10.49 -2.36 -16.18
N ARG A 229 9.98 -3.13 -15.23
CA ARG A 229 10.68 -4.28 -14.65
C ARG A 229 10.25 -5.54 -15.37
#